data_AF-A0A7G9FH57-F1
#
_entry.id   AF-A0A7G9FH57-F1
#
_cell.length_a   1.000
_cell.length_b   1.000
_cell.length_c   1.000
_cell.angle_alpha   90.00
_cell.angle_beta   90.00
_cell.angle_gamma   90.00
#
_symmetry.space_group_name_H-M   'P 1'
#
loop_
_entity.id
_entity.type
_entity.pdbx_description
1 polymer ?
#
loop_
_entity_poly.entity_id
_entity_poly.type
_entity_poly.pdbx_seq_one_letter_code
_entity_poly.pdbx_strand_id
1 'polypeptide(L)'
;MAISKKRSEEIKKFKNKDFSDCPKLTNAQLKQMKPCHLLDRDLWKPQKKVMSIRIDVDVLENLKKNGKGWQTKLNSFLRTAVSKGLI
;
A
#
# COMPACT_ATOMS: atom_id res chain seq x y z
N MET A 1 -24.10 3.71 4.81
CA MET A 1 -25.31 4.33 4.20
C MET A 1 -25.59 3.65 2.88
N ALA A 2 -26.76 3.04 2.71
CA ALA A 2 -27.15 2.40 1.46
C ALA A 2 -27.73 3.44 0.50
N ILE A 3 -27.26 3.45 -0.74
CA ILE A 3 -27.78 4.33 -1.79
C ILE A 3 -29.20 3.86 -2.14
N SER A 4 -30.15 4.79 -2.33
CA SER A 4 -31.53 4.45 -2.71
C SER A 4 -31.56 3.75 -4.09
N LYS A 5 -32.53 2.84 -4.30
CA LYS A 5 -32.67 2.11 -5.58
C LYS A 5 -32.79 3.06 -6.79
N LYS A 6 -33.48 4.19 -6.64
CA LYS A 6 -33.60 5.21 -7.68
C LYS A 6 -32.24 5.82 -8.05
N ARG A 7 -31.42 6.15 -7.04
CA ARG A 7 -30.11 6.77 -7.26
C ARG A 7 -29.11 5.80 -7.92
N SER A 8 -29.16 4.52 -7.59
CA SER A 8 -28.30 3.52 -8.25
C SER A 8 -28.70 3.27 -9.71
N GLU A 9 -30.00 3.33 -10.04
CA GLU A 9 -30.50 3.26 -11.42
C GLU A 9 -30.09 4.49 -12.24
N GLU A 10 -30.13 5.69 -11.65
CA GLU A 10 -29.61 6.92 -12.29
C GLU A 10 -28.12 6.83 -12.61
N ILE A 11 -27.30 6.36 -11.65
CA ILE A 11 -25.87 6.19 -11.84
C ILE A 11 -25.58 5.20 -12.97
N LYS A 12 -26.35 4.11 -13.06
CA LYS A 12 -26.22 3.13 -14.15
C LYS A 12 -26.64 3.69 -15.52
N LYS A 13 -27.62 4.59 -15.56
CA LYS A 13 -28.08 5.25 -16.80
C LYS A 13 -27.17 6.39 -17.23
N PHE A 14 -26.42 6.99 -16.31
CA PHE A 14 -25.50 8.07 -16.61
C PHE A 14 -24.36 7.57 -17.51
N LYS A 15 -24.39 7.97 -18.78
CA LYS A 15 -23.33 7.71 -19.75
C LYS A 15 -22.84 9.05 -20.26
N ASN A 16 -21.64 9.44 -19.84
CA ASN A 16 -21.03 10.66 -20.37
C ASN A 16 -20.73 10.47 -21.86
N LYS A 17 -21.18 11.42 -22.68
CA LYS A 17 -21.00 11.42 -24.14
C LYS A 17 -20.02 12.50 -24.61
N ASP A 18 -19.72 13.47 -23.75
CA ASP A 18 -18.79 14.54 -24.04
C ASP A 18 -17.42 14.20 -23.44
N PHE A 19 -16.43 14.14 -24.32
CA PHE A 19 -15.03 13.85 -24.00
C PHE A 19 -14.11 14.93 -24.59
N SER A 20 -14.64 16.11 -24.92
CA SER A 20 -13.88 17.24 -25.48
C SER A 20 -12.69 17.63 -24.60
N ASP A 21 -12.85 17.61 -23.28
CA ASP A 21 -11.79 17.92 -22.30
C ASP A 21 -10.80 16.77 -22.03
N CYS A 22 -11.01 15.58 -22.61
CA CYS A 22 -10.20 14.39 -22.34
C CYS A 22 -9.39 14.00 -23.59
N PRO A 23 -8.12 14.42 -23.70
CA PRO A 23 -7.29 14.05 -24.83
C PRO A 23 -7.06 12.54 -24.86
N LYS A 24 -7.18 11.93 -26.05
CA LYS A 24 -6.90 10.50 -26.24
C LYS A 24 -5.42 10.23 -26.04
N LEU A 25 -5.09 9.35 -25.09
CA LEU A 25 -3.71 8.89 -24.90
C LEU A 25 -3.25 8.05 -26.09
N THR A 26 -2.09 8.40 -26.65
CA THR A 26 -1.47 7.63 -27.74
C THR A 26 -0.73 6.42 -27.17
N ASN A 27 -0.61 5.34 -27.94
CA ASN A 27 0.15 4.13 -27.55
C ASN A 27 1.59 4.44 -27.08
N ALA A 28 2.22 5.48 -27.64
CA ALA A 28 3.54 5.94 -27.21
C ALA A 28 3.54 6.53 -25.78
N GLN A 29 2.51 7.30 -25.42
CA GLN A 29 2.35 7.89 -24.08
C GLN A 29 2.02 6.81 -23.04
N LEU A 30 1.21 5.81 -23.42
CA LEU A 30 0.89 4.69 -22.54
C LEU A 30 2.15 3.87 -22.18
N LYS A 31 3.08 3.68 -23.12
CA LYS A 31 4.36 3.01 -22.85
C LYS A 31 5.27 3.79 -21.90
N GLN A 32 5.11 5.11 -21.81
CA GLN A 32 5.88 5.96 -20.90
C GLN A 32 5.33 5.95 -19.46
N MET A 33 4.07 5.55 -19.25
CA MET A 33 3.48 5.41 -17.92
C MET A 33 4.06 4.19 -17.21
N LYS A 34 5.17 4.40 -16.49
CA LYS A 34 5.76 3.40 -15.61
C LYS A 34 5.11 3.46 -14.23
N PRO A 35 4.93 2.31 -13.55
CA PRO A 35 4.50 2.28 -12.17
C PRO A 35 5.39 3.16 -11.28
N CYS A 36 4.78 3.92 -10.38
CA CYS A 36 5.45 4.87 -9.50
C CYS A 36 6.61 4.25 -8.68
N HIS A 37 6.48 3.00 -8.25
CA HIS A 37 7.53 2.27 -7.52
C HIS A 37 8.75 1.89 -8.37
N LEU A 38 8.71 2.05 -9.70
CA LEU A 38 9.87 1.88 -10.59
C LEU A 38 10.59 3.21 -10.85
N LEU A 39 9.92 4.33 -10.61
CA LEU A 39 10.46 5.67 -10.82
C LEU A 39 11.21 6.16 -9.57
N ASP A 40 10.72 5.76 -8.40
CA ASP A 40 11.36 6.11 -7.13
C ASP A 40 11.44 4.89 -6.22
N ARG A 41 12.65 4.64 -5.69
CA ARG A 41 12.89 3.56 -4.73
C ARG A 41 12.17 3.83 -3.40
N ASP A 42 11.90 5.10 -3.07
CA ASP A 42 11.19 5.47 -1.85
C ASP A 42 9.68 5.18 -1.94
N LEU A 43 9.13 5.09 -3.16
CA LEU A 43 7.75 4.69 -3.43
C LEU A 43 7.56 3.16 -3.41
N TRP A 44 8.64 2.39 -3.34
CA TRP A 44 8.57 0.93 -3.24
C TRP A 44 8.09 0.50 -1.85
N LYS A 45 6.93 -0.15 -1.80
CA LYS A 45 6.39 -0.75 -0.57
C LYS A 45 6.94 -2.17 -0.39
N PRO A 46 7.64 -2.47 0.72
CA PRO A 46 8.09 -3.82 1.00
C PRO A 46 6.90 -4.78 1.13
N GLN A 47 6.93 -5.91 0.43
CA GLN A 47 5.94 -6.96 0.62
C GLN A 47 6.15 -7.65 1.97
N LYS A 48 5.23 -7.45 2.90
CA LYS A 48 5.24 -8.11 4.21
C LYS A 48 4.59 -9.49 4.09
N LYS A 49 5.28 -10.52 4.54
CA LYS A 49 4.72 -11.87 4.68
C LYS A 49 4.36 -12.12 6.14
N VAL A 50 3.18 -12.70 6.37
CA VAL A 50 2.77 -13.13 7.71
C VAL A 50 3.46 -14.46 8.00
N MET A 51 4.15 -14.54 9.12
CA MET A 51 4.80 -15.75 9.62
C MET A 51 4.58 -15.86 11.12
N SER A 52 4.52 -17.10 11.61
CA SER A 52 4.43 -17.40 13.05
C SER A 52 5.83 -17.73 13.58
N ILE A 53 6.31 -16.95 14.54
CA ILE A 53 7.61 -17.13 15.21
C ILE A 53 7.37 -17.12 16.72
N ARG A 54 8.13 -17.90 17.48
CA ARG A 54 8.15 -17.84 18.94
C ARG A 54 9.17 -16.78 19.39
N ILE A 55 8.74 -15.91 20.28
CA ILE A 55 9.55 -14.84 20.88
C ILE A 55 9.47 -15.02 22.40
N ASP A 56 10.57 -14.79 23.10
CA ASP A 56 10.60 -14.85 24.56
C ASP A 56 9.63 -13.86 25.18
N VAL A 57 9.06 -14.23 26.33
CA VAL A 57 7.96 -13.51 26.96
C VAL A 57 8.40 -12.12 27.44
N ASP A 58 9.60 -12.03 28.02
CA ASP A 58 10.23 -10.80 28.50
C ASP A 58 10.47 -9.80 27.35
N VAL A 59 10.95 -10.28 26.21
CA VAL A 59 11.17 -9.47 24.99
C VAL A 59 9.82 -8.96 24.46
N LEU A 60 8.81 -9.83 24.41
CA LEU A 60 7.47 -9.45 23.94
C LEU A 60 6.82 -8.40 24.85
N GLU A 61 6.95 -8.55 26.17
CA GLU A 61 6.46 -7.57 27.14
C GLU A 61 7.16 -6.23 26.96
N ASN A 62 8.48 -6.23 26.81
CA ASN A 62 9.24 -5.00 26.60
C ASN A 62 8.87 -4.28 25.29
N LEU A 63 8.63 -5.04 24.22
CA LEU A 63 8.15 -4.49 22.95
C LEU A 63 6.74 -3.90 23.08
N LYS A 64 5.85 -4.56 23.83
CA LYS A 64 4.47 -4.09 24.06
C LYS A 64 4.40 -2.87 24.99
N LYS A 65 5.32 -2.71 25.95
CA LYS A 65 5.42 -1.50 26.81
C LYS A 65 5.48 -0.20 26.00
N ASN A 66 6.08 -0.27 24.81
CA ASN A 66 6.21 0.86 23.89
C ASN A 66 4.92 1.23 23.11
N GLY A 67 3.78 0.62 23.45
CA GLY A 67 2.46 0.97 22.94
C GLY A 67 2.09 0.39 21.57
N LYS A 68 1.08 0.98 20.93
CA LYS A 68 0.56 0.57 19.63
C LYS A 68 1.66 0.71 18.56
N GLY A 69 1.90 -0.34 17.78
CA GLY A 69 2.91 -0.36 16.72
C GLY A 69 4.22 -1.10 17.03
N TRP A 70 4.26 -1.87 18.11
CA TRP A 70 5.44 -2.69 18.46
C TRP A 70 5.88 -3.64 17.33
N GLN A 71 4.95 -4.20 16.55
CA GLN A 71 5.27 -5.03 15.38
C GLN A 71 6.00 -4.23 14.29
N THR A 72 5.62 -2.97 14.08
CA THR A 72 6.30 -2.09 13.12
C THR A 72 7.73 -1.78 13.60
N LYS A 73 7.91 -1.52 14.89
CA LYS A 73 9.24 -1.29 15.50
C LYS A 73 10.13 -2.53 15.38
N LEU A 74 9.60 -3.71 15.67
CA LEU A 74 10.30 -4.98 15.50
C LEU A 74 10.76 -5.16 14.04
N ASN A 75 9.86 -4.93 13.08
CA ASN A 75 10.21 -5.03 11.67
C ASN A 75 11.28 -4.01 11.24
N SER A 76 11.24 -2.78 11.76
CA SER A 76 12.29 -1.77 11.52
C SER A 76 13.64 -2.16 12.11
N PHE A 77 13.65 -2.74 13.31
CA PHE A 77 14.86 -3.25 13.95
C PHE A 77 15.48 -4.37 13.11
N LEU A 78 14.68 -5.38 12.72
CA LEU A 78 15.13 -6.48 11.86
C LEU A 78 15.69 -5.97 10.53
N ARG A 79 15.01 -5.00 9.90
CA ARG A 79 15.50 -4.38 8.65
C ARG A 79 16.86 -3.70 8.85
N THR A 80 17.06 -3.04 9.99
CA THR A 80 18.32 -2.37 10.31
C THR A 80 19.43 -3.38 10.57
N ALA A 81 19.13 -4.48 11.26
CA ALA A 81 20.08 -5.55 11.53
C ALA A 81 20.57 -6.22 10.23
N VAL A 82 19.65 -6.54 9.31
CA VAL A 82 19.98 -7.08 7.98
C VAL A 82 20.80 -6.09 7.16
N SER A 83 20.41 -4.81 7.12
CA SER A 83 21.17 -3.79 6.38
C SER A 83 22.59 -3.58 6.91
N LYS A 84 22.81 -3.85 8.20
CA LYS A 84 24.13 -3.77 8.86
C LYS A 84 24.92 -5.07 8.80
N GLY A 85 24.35 -6.16 8.27
CA GLY A 85 24.99 -7.48 8.23
C GLY A 85 25.18 -8.12 9.61
N LEU A 86 24.35 -7.74 10.59
CA LEU A 86 24.36 -8.36 11.93
C LEU A 86 23.67 -9.74 11.93
N ILE A 87 22.88 -10.01 10.90
CA ILE A 87 22.11 -11.22 10.62
C ILE A 87 22.01 -11.33 9.10
#